data_AF-A0A351AB76-F1
#
_entry.id   AF-A0A351AB76-F1
#
_cell.length_a   1.000
_cell.length_b   1.000
_cell.length_c   1.000
_cell.angle_alpha   90.00
_cell.angle_beta   90.00
_cell.angle_gamma   90.00
#
_symmetry.space_group_name_H-M   'P 1'
#
loop_
_entity.id
_entity.type
_entity.pdbx_description
1 polymer ?
#
loop_
_entity_poly.entity_id
_entity_poly.type
_entity_poly.pdbx_seq_one_letter_code
_entity_poly.pdbx_strand_id
1 'polypeptide(L)'
;MKPRPVIAIDGPAGAGKSTVARMVCQRTGLAMLDTGAMYRGIAWAAHRDKLDVADAGLMTRLANEVDLQFQGIPARLVVDGVDVGDEIRTLEIGQDASRLSEHSGVRQALVAQQQRIIEAGG
;
A
#
# COMPACT_ATOMS: atom_id res chain seq x y z
N MET A 1 -19.29 -19.44 5.61
CA MET A 1 -17.80 -19.53 5.61
C MET A 1 -17.29 -18.91 6.89
N LYS A 2 -16.30 -19.51 7.57
CA LYS A 2 -15.60 -18.82 8.67
C LYS A 2 -14.72 -17.72 8.05
N PRO A 3 -14.64 -16.52 8.64
CA PRO A 3 -13.74 -15.49 8.15
C PRO A 3 -12.30 -16.03 8.20
N ARG A 4 -11.53 -15.80 7.12
CA ARG A 4 -10.11 -16.12 7.12
C ARG A 4 -9.40 -15.20 8.14
N PRO A 5 -8.42 -15.71 8.90
CA PRO A 5 -7.72 -14.92 9.91
C PRO A 5 -6.90 -13.80 9.26
N VAL A 6 -6.99 -12.58 9.80
CA VAL A 6 -6.16 -11.43 9.43
C VAL A 6 -5.06 -11.27 10.47
N ILE A 7 -3.81 -11.15 10.03
CA ILE A 7 -2.64 -10.97 10.90
C ILE A 7 -2.03 -9.59 10.60
N ALA A 8 -2.09 -8.68 11.57
CA ALA A 8 -1.38 -7.41 11.52
C ALA A 8 0.03 -7.55 12.10
N ILE A 9 1.04 -6.96 11.44
CA ILE A 9 2.45 -6.99 11.87
C ILE A 9 3.01 -5.56 11.86
N ASP A 10 3.09 -4.95 13.04
CA ASP A 10 3.55 -3.57 13.24
C ASP A 10 4.92 -3.48 13.93
N GLY A 11 5.58 -2.34 13.76
CA GLY A 11 6.91 -2.07 14.33
C GLY A 11 7.72 -1.08 13.49
N PRO A 12 8.89 -0.63 13.95
CA PRO A 12 9.66 0.43 13.29
C PRO A 12 10.21 -0.01 11.93
N ALA A 13 10.56 0.97 11.09
CA ALA A 13 11.27 0.71 9.83
C ALA A 13 12.55 -0.09 10.08
N GLY A 14 12.90 -1.03 9.20
CA GLY A 14 14.09 -1.88 9.37
C GLY A 14 13.96 -3.05 10.35
N ALA A 15 12.86 -3.17 11.12
CA ALA A 15 12.67 -4.27 12.08
C ALA A 15 12.42 -5.67 11.46
N GLY A 16 12.56 -5.83 10.15
CA GLY A 16 12.37 -7.12 9.46
C GLY A 16 10.91 -7.56 9.26
N LYS A 17 9.92 -6.68 9.49
CA LYS A 17 8.48 -7.00 9.38
C LYS A 17 8.09 -7.65 8.06
N SER A 18 8.54 -7.11 6.92
CA SER A 18 8.24 -7.66 5.61
C SER A 18 8.83 -9.07 5.42
N THR A 19 9.99 -9.34 6.02
CA THR A 19 10.60 -10.68 6.02
C THR A 19 9.74 -11.65 6.83
N VAL A 20 9.32 -11.27 8.04
CA VAL A 20 8.42 -12.08 8.89
C VAL A 20 7.09 -12.33 8.22
N ALA A 21 6.46 -11.29 7.65
CA ALA A 21 5.19 -11.39 6.93
C ALA A 21 5.26 -12.40 5.77
N ARG A 22 6.32 -12.36 4.95
CA ARG A 22 6.53 -13.34 3.87
C ARG A 22 6.63 -14.77 4.39
N MET A 23 7.38 -14.99 5.48
CA MET A 23 7.50 -16.31 6.10
C MET A 23 6.16 -16.83 6.63
N VAL A 24 5.35 -15.95 7.24
CA VAL A 24 3.99 -16.31 7.69
C VAL A 24 3.11 -16.69 6.51
N CYS A 25 3.12 -15.91 5.43
CA CYS A 25 2.35 -16.19 4.22
C CYS A 25 2.74 -17.53 3.59
N GLN A 26 4.04 -17.82 3.47
CA GLN A 26 4.56 -19.09 2.96
C GLN A 26 4.09 -20.31 3.77
N ARG A 27 3.98 -20.17 5.10
CA ARG A 27 3.56 -21.27 5.99
C ARG A 27 2.06 -21.45 6.09
N THR A 28 1.28 -20.40 5.85
CA THR A 28 -0.18 -20.38 6.10
C THR A 28 -1.01 -20.31 4.83
N GLY A 29 -0.42 -19.95 3.69
CA GLY A 29 -1.15 -19.67 2.45
C GLY A 29 -1.92 -18.35 2.48
N LEU A 30 -1.77 -17.53 3.52
CA LEU A 30 -2.37 -16.20 3.58
C LEU A 30 -1.73 -15.24 2.57
N ALA A 31 -2.52 -14.32 2.03
CA ALA A 31 -2.01 -13.23 1.21
C ALA A 31 -1.34 -12.16 2.08
N MET A 32 -0.33 -11.48 1.52
CA MET A 32 0.34 -10.36 2.15
C MET A 32 -0.20 -9.03 1.61
N LEU A 33 -0.61 -8.14 2.51
CA LEU A 33 -0.94 -6.74 2.18
C LEU A 33 0.15 -5.83 2.77
N ASP A 34 0.91 -5.15 1.90
CA ASP A 34 1.95 -4.20 2.32
C ASP A 34 1.38 -2.78 2.33
N THR A 35 0.95 -2.31 3.50
CA THR A 35 0.38 -0.97 3.67
C THR A 35 1.38 0.13 3.30
N GLY A 36 2.68 -0.10 3.52
CA GLY A 36 3.73 0.84 3.11
C GLY A 36 3.86 0.92 1.59
N ALA A 37 3.66 -0.19 0.87
CA ALA A 37 3.58 -0.17 -0.59
C ALA A 37 2.38 0.65 -1.08
N MET A 38 1.24 0.64 -0.38
CA MET A 38 0.07 1.45 -0.76
C MET A 38 0.37 2.95 -0.75
N TYR A 39 0.98 3.47 0.33
CA TYR A 39 1.40 4.88 0.38
C TYR A 39 2.39 5.23 -0.73
N ARG A 40 3.34 4.34 -1.02
CA ARG A 40 4.27 4.52 -2.14
C ARG A 40 3.58 4.48 -3.49
N GLY A 41 2.52 3.69 -3.65
CA GLY A 41 1.67 3.69 -4.84
C GLY A 41 1.00 5.04 -5.08
N ILE A 42 0.48 5.67 -4.02
CA ILE A 42 -0.09 7.02 -4.11
C ILE A 42 0.99 8.07 -4.45
N ALA A 43 2.17 7.99 -3.82
CA ALA A 43 3.29 8.86 -4.17
C ALA A 43 3.72 8.68 -5.63
N TRP A 44 3.79 7.44 -6.11
CA TRP A 44 4.11 7.16 -7.53
C TRP A 44 3.04 7.72 -8.46
N ALA A 45 1.75 7.58 -8.13
CA ALA A 45 0.67 8.18 -8.91
C ALA A 45 0.75 9.72 -8.93
N ALA A 46 1.08 10.34 -7.79
CA ALA A 46 1.29 11.79 -7.72
C ALA A 46 2.45 12.23 -8.60
N HIS A 47 3.56 11.48 -8.62
CA HIS A 47 4.72 11.73 -9.48
C HIS A 47 4.36 11.59 -10.97
N ARG A 48 3.68 10.50 -11.35
CA ARG A 48 3.18 10.26 -12.71
C ARG A 48 2.34 11.43 -13.21
N ASP A 49 1.46 11.93 -12.35
CA ASP A 49 0.48 12.98 -12.68
C ASP A 49 1.02 14.40 -12.39
N LYS A 50 2.28 14.52 -11.94
CA LYS A 50 2.99 15.77 -11.61
C LYS A 50 2.26 16.64 -10.58
N LEU A 51 1.71 15.99 -9.57
CA LEU A 51 0.95 16.61 -8.48
C LEU A 51 1.84 16.91 -7.28
N ASP A 52 1.53 18.00 -6.58
CA ASP A 52 2.24 18.36 -5.34
C ASP A 52 1.75 17.50 -4.17
N VAL A 53 2.65 16.70 -3.60
CA VAL A 53 2.39 15.83 -2.44
C VAL A 53 2.10 16.61 -1.15
N ALA A 54 2.45 17.91 -1.10
CA ALA A 54 2.13 18.78 0.03
C ALA A 54 0.65 19.21 0.05
N ASP A 55 -0.06 19.16 -1.09
CA ASP A 55 -1.49 19.48 -1.15
C ASP A 55 -2.33 18.31 -0.61
N ALA A 56 -2.67 18.40 0.67
CA ALA A 56 -3.46 17.39 1.36
C ALA A 56 -4.83 17.13 0.70
N GLY A 57 -5.46 18.16 0.12
CA GLY A 57 -6.77 18.02 -0.52
C GLY A 57 -6.69 17.25 -1.82
N LEU A 58 -5.70 17.60 -2.65
CA LEU A 58 -5.40 16.91 -3.89
C LEU A 58 -5.00 15.45 -3.65
N MET A 59 -4.11 15.21 -2.67
CA MET A 59 -3.65 13.86 -2.34
C MET A 59 -4.76 12.98 -1.75
N THR A 60 -5.68 13.56 -0.99
CA THR A 60 -6.86 12.83 -0.51
C THR A 60 -7.74 12.41 -1.67
N ARG A 61 -7.97 13.28 -2.67
CA ARG A 61 -8.76 12.91 -3.87
C ARG A 61 -8.07 11.81 -4.66
N LEU A 62 -6.78 11.99 -4.95
CA LEU A 62 -5.96 10.99 -5.64
C LEU A 62 -6.04 9.63 -4.93
N ALA A 63 -5.88 9.58 -3.61
CA ALA A 63 -5.94 8.34 -2.85
C ALA A 63 -7.32 7.66 -2.85
N ASN A 64 -8.40 8.39 -3.10
CA ASN A 64 -9.74 7.82 -3.26
C ASN A 64 -9.99 7.27 -4.67
N GLU A 65 -9.35 7.86 -5.68
CA GLU A 65 -9.58 7.55 -7.09
C GLU A 65 -8.64 6.46 -7.63
N VAL A 66 -7.38 6.44 -7.18
CA VAL A 66 -6.37 5.48 -7.63
C VAL A 66 -6.79 4.05 -7.28
N ASP A 67 -6.75 3.15 -8.27
CA ASP A 67 -6.99 1.74 -8.05
C ASP A 67 -5.69 1.03 -7.64
N LEU A 68 -5.67 0.51 -6.40
CA LEU A 68 -4.55 -0.25 -5.86
C LEU A 68 -4.91 -1.73 -5.80
N GLN A 69 -4.17 -2.54 -6.56
CA GLN A 69 -4.32 -3.99 -6.57
C GLN A 69 -3.02 -4.68 -6.17
N PHE A 70 -3.16 -5.82 -5.50
CA PHE A 70 -2.03 -6.70 -5.19
C PHE A 70 -2.19 -8.00 -5.97
N GLN A 71 -1.26 -8.26 -6.90
CA GLN A 71 -1.35 -9.39 -7.83
C GLN A 71 -0.14 -10.33 -7.71
N GLY A 72 -0.38 -11.63 -7.91
CA GLY A 72 0.67 -12.66 -7.94
C GLY A 72 1.20 -13.11 -6.58
N ILE A 73 2.16 -14.04 -6.61
CA ILE A 73 2.84 -14.59 -5.43
C ILE A 73 4.36 -14.60 -5.74
N PRO A 74 5.19 -13.78 -5.07
CA PRO A 74 4.81 -12.78 -4.07
C PRO A 74 3.98 -11.64 -4.67
N ALA A 75 3.12 -11.04 -3.83
CA ALA A 75 2.24 -9.96 -4.24
C ALA A 75 3.03 -8.74 -4.75
N ARG A 76 2.69 -8.27 -5.94
CA ARG A 76 3.18 -7.04 -6.56
C ARG A 76 2.07 -6.00 -6.55
N LEU A 77 2.45 -4.74 -6.32
CA LEU A 77 1.52 -3.63 -6.37
C LEU A 77 1.29 -3.24 -7.84
N VAL A 78 0.02 -3.13 -8.21
CA VAL A 78 -0.44 -2.59 -9.48
C VAL A 78 -1.23 -1.32 -9.18
N VAL A 79 -0.85 -0.20 -9.82
CA VAL A 79 -1.45 1.12 -9.63
C VAL A 79 -2.10 1.53 -10.94
N ASP A 80 -3.43 1.69 -10.95
CA ASP A 80 -4.22 2.00 -12.16
C ASP A 80 -3.88 1.07 -13.35
N GLY A 81 -3.69 -0.23 -13.06
CA GLY A 81 -3.33 -1.24 -14.07
C GLY A 81 -1.85 -1.33 -14.44
N VAL A 82 -0.97 -0.52 -13.84
CA VAL A 82 0.49 -0.55 -14.08
C VAL A 82 1.22 -1.29 -12.95
N ASP A 83 1.98 -2.34 -13.27
CA ASP A 83 2.93 -2.95 -12.30
C ASP A 83 4.06 -1.94 -12.05
N VAL A 84 4.05 -1.35 -10.86
CA VAL A 84 5.02 -0.31 -10.47
C VAL A 84 6.35 -0.89 -9.98
N GLY A 85 6.47 -2.22 -9.88
CA GLY A 85 7.73 -2.93 -9.66
C GLY A 85 8.59 -2.38 -8.53
N ASP A 86 9.83 -2.01 -8.88
CA ASP A 86 10.82 -1.43 -7.96
C ASP A 86 10.82 0.11 -7.97
N GLU A 87 10.08 0.77 -8.86
CA GLU A 87 10.05 2.24 -8.95
C GLU A 87 9.52 2.86 -7.66
N ILE A 88 8.55 2.19 -7.02
CA ILE A 88 8.03 2.59 -5.71
C ILE A 88 9.07 2.49 -4.59
N ARG A 89 10.17 1.76 -4.77
CA ARG A 89 11.18 1.52 -3.72
C ARG A 89 12.30 2.57 -3.70
N THR A 90 12.24 3.58 -4.55
CA THR A 90 13.21 4.68 -4.55
C THR A 90 13.13 5.49 -3.26
N LEU A 91 14.24 6.16 -2.91
CA LEU A 91 14.31 7.01 -1.72
C LEU A 91 13.29 8.15 -1.78
N GLU A 92 13.15 8.76 -2.96
CA GLU A 92 12.23 9.88 -3.21
C GLU A 92 10.77 9.48 -2.97
N ILE A 93 10.30 8.40 -3.62
CA ILE A 93 8.95 7.87 -3.38
C ILE A 93 8.76 7.47 -1.91
N GLY A 94 9.80 6.93 -1.26
CA GLY A 94 9.76 6.62 0.17
C GLY A 94 9.56 7.85 1.06
N GLN A 95 10.23 8.96 0.75
CA GLN A 95 10.10 10.23 1.49
C GLN A 95 8.70 10.83 1.29
N ASP A 96 8.20 10.83 0.06
CA ASP A 96 6.87 11.35 -0.23
C ASP A 96 5.76 10.47 0.34
N ALA A 97 5.92 9.15 0.32
CA ALA A 97 5.02 8.24 1.04
C ALA A 97 4.94 8.57 2.54
N SER A 98 6.07 8.94 3.16
CA SER A 98 6.08 9.39 4.57
C SER A 98 5.28 10.67 4.75
N ARG A 99 5.47 11.67 3.88
CA ARG A 99 4.70 12.93 3.92
C ARG A 99 3.20 12.70 3.72
N LEU A 100 2.84 11.86 2.75
CA LEU A 100 1.46 11.49 2.48
C LEU A 100 0.80 10.79 3.68
N SER A 101 1.57 10.04 4.47
CA SER A 101 1.05 9.40 5.68
C SER A 101 0.64 10.41 6.77
N GLU A 102 1.10 11.65 6.71
CA GLU A 102 0.73 12.73 7.63
C GLU A 102 -0.66 13.32 7.28
N HIS A 103 -1.09 13.20 6.03
CA HIS A 103 -2.41 13.66 5.57
C HIS A 103 -3.53 12.71 6.03
N SER A 104 -4.42 13.18 6.90
CA SER A 104 -5.50 12.36 7.46
C SER A 104 -6.46 11.78 6.42
N GLY A 105 -6.78 12.56 5.38
CA GLY A 105 -7.65 12.10 4.29
C GLY A 105 -7.04 10.97 3.48
N VAL A 106 -5.73 11.02 3.21
CA VAL A 106 -4.99 9.92 2.56
C VAL A 106 -5.03 8.67 3.41
N ARG A 107 -4.76 8.78 4.73
CA ARG A 107 -4.84 7.63 5.64
C ARG A 107 -6.22 6.99 5.62
N GLN A 108 -7.29 7.78 5.67
CA GLN A 108 -8.67 7.29 5.64
C GLN A 108 -9.00 6.57 4.34
N ALA A 109 -8.61 7.15 3.20
CA ALA A 109 -8.81 6.54 1.88
C ALA A 109 -8.11 5.18 1.77
N LEU A 110 -6.85 5.10 2.22
CA LEU A 110 -6.08 3.86 2.18
C LEU A 110 -6.60 2.80 3.16
N VAL A 111 -7.10 3.18 4.34
CA VAL A 111 -7.78 2.23 5.24
C VAL A 111 -9.03 1.64 4.59
N ALA A 112 -9.85 2.47 3.93
CA ALA A 112 -11.02 2.00 3.22
C ALA A 112 -10.65 1.06 2.04
N GLN A 113 -9.55 1.33 1.34
CA GLN A 113 -9.02 0.40 0.33
C GLN A 113 -8.49 -0.90 0.92
N GLN A 114 -7.76 -0.85 2.04
CA GLN A 114 -7.25 -2.05 2.73
C GLN A 114 -8.40 -2.98 3.12
N GLN A 115 -9.48 -2.43 3.68
CA GLN A 115 -10.67 -3.20 4.05
C GLN A 115 -11.30 -3.87 2.83
N ARG A 116 -11.47 -3.14 1.72
CA ARG A 116 -11.98 -3.72 0.45
C ARG A 116 -11.10 -4.85 -0.08
N ILE A 117 -9.78 -4.68 -0.05
CA ILE A 117 -8.84 -5.73 -0.52
C ILE A 117 -8.91 -6.97 0.38
N ILE A 118 -9.01 -6.79 1.69
CA ILE A 118 -9.14 -7.90 2.65
C ILE A 118 -10.47 -8.65 2.44
N GLU A 119 -11.56 -7.94 2.18
CA GLU A 119 -12.87 -8.53 1.89
C GLU A 119 -12.88 -9.29 0.54
N ALA A 120 -12.23 -8.76 -0.48
CA ALA A 120 -12.15 -9.38 -1.81
C ALA A 120 -11.14 -10.54 -1.90
N GLY A 121 -10.03 -10.46 -1.16
CA GLY A 121 -8.97 -11.47 -1.09
C GLY A 121 -9.24 -12.61 -0.09
N GLY A 122 -10.48 -12.68 0.41
CA GLY A 122 -10.99 -13.71 1.32
C GLY A 122 -11.13 -15.10 0.73
#